data_AF-A0A0T5PNF8-F1
#
_entry.id   AF-A0A0T5PNF8-F1
#
_cell.length_a   1.000
_cell.length_b   1.000
_cell.length_c   1.000
_cell.angle_alpha   90.00
_cell.angle_beta   90.00
_cell.angle_gamma   90.00
#
_symmetry.space_group_name_H-M   'P 1'
#
loop_
_entity.id
_entity.type
_entity.pdbx_description
1 polymer ?
#
loop_
_entity_poly.entity_id
_entity_poly.type
_entity_poly.pdbx_seq_one_letter_code
_entity_poly.pdbx_strand_id
1 'polypeptide(L)'
;MSVKSIIIDTIKANELHSFTLDELRKLYATQGVTEPSMNIAKGLYKNIWNLKKSGMLELVKAKDPKENVYVVTPLMQKKYLQMPEESHTSSLHTEPIAFLESLNKRLNAYSSELATTSAEIQEYQELLNAFPEQGAKLNRNFQAAKERAFQLRGRLLAVENIMKSQHQ
;
A
#
# COMPACT_ATOMS: atom_id res chain seq x y z
N MET A 1 -2.93 20.72 26.39
CA MET A 1 -2.83 19.68 25.34
C MET A 1 -1.40 19.68 24.79
N SER A 2 -0.84 18.52 24.44
CA SER A 2 0.52 18.45 23.91
C SER A 2 0.53 18.77 22.41
N VAL A 3 1.54 19.47 21.91
CA VAL A 3 1.68 19.79 20.47
C VAL A 3 1.59 18.51 19.62
N LYS A 4 2.07 17.37 20.13
CA LYS A 4 1.94 16.07 19.47
C LYS A 4 0.48 15.61 19.31
N SER A 5 -0.37 15.78 20.33
CA SER A 5 -1.77 15.33 20.24
C SER A 5 -2.53 16.18 19.23
N ILE A 6 -2.32 17.50 19.25
CA ILE A 6 -2.96 18.43 18.31
C ILE A 6 -2.58 18.10 16.85
N ILE A 7 -1.32 17.74 16.59
CA ILE A 7 -0.89 17.32 15.25
C ILE A 7 -1.64 16.05 14.81
N ILE A 8 -1.73 15.05 15.69
CA ILE A 8 -2.41 13.78 15.40
C ILE A 8 -3.91 14.04 15.17
N ASP A 9 -4.53 14.88 15.99
CA ASP A 9 -5.94 15.26 15.87
C ASP A 9 -6.19 16.05 14.59
N THR A 10 -5.26 16.93 14.18
CA THR A 10 -5.33 17.66 12.91
C THR A 10 -5.23 16.71 11.72
N ILE A 11 -4.30 15.75 11.75
CA ILE A 11 -4.15 14.72 10.71
C ILE A 11 -5.42 13.87 10.62
N LYS A 12 -5.99 13.49 11.77
CA LYS A 12 -7.22 12.69 11.84
C LYS A 12 -8.44 13.45 11.32
N ALA A 13 -8.63 14.69 11.77
CA ALA A 13 -9.80 15.50 11.43
C ALA A 13 -9.87 15.89 9.94
N ASN A 14 -8.71 15.95 9.28
CA ASN A 14 -8.61 16.28 7.86
C ASN A 14 -8.28 15.05 6.99
N GLU A 15 -8.31 13.84 7.57
CA GLU A 15 -8.01 12.57 6.87
C GLU A 15 -6.71 12.64 6.04
N LEU A 16 -5.66 13.26 6.60
CA LEU A 16 -4.41 13.49 5.88
C LEU A 16 -3.60 12.20 5.77
N HIS A 17 -3.55 11.62 4.57
CA HIS A 17 -2.67 10.49 4.27
C HIS A 17 -1.25 10.93 3.92
N SER A 18 -1.11 12.10 3.28
CA SER A 18 0.15 12.73 2.91
C SER A 18 0.04 14.25 3.04
N PHE A 19 1.09 14.91 3.51
CA PHE A 19 1.09 16.37 3.66
C PHE A 19 2.50 16.95 3.62
N THR A 20 2.64 18.18 3.15
CA THR A 20 3.83 18.99 3.35
C THR A 20 3.81 19.65 4.72
N LEU A 21 4.99 20.08 5.19
CA LEU A 21 5.08 20.85 6.44
C LEU A 21 4.31 22.18 6.38
N ASP A 22 4.20 22.78 5.20
CA ASP A 22 3.49 24.05 5.01
C ASP A 22 1.96 23.84 5.07
N GLU A 23 1.45 22.77 4.45
CA GLU A 23 0.04 22.38 4.54
C GLU A 23 -0.36 22.05 5.99
N LEU A 24 0.45 21.24 6.67
CA LEU A 24 0.17 20.93 8.08
C LEU A 24 0.22 22.18 8.95
N ARG A 25 1.15 23.11 8.70
CA ARG A 25 1.24 24.38 9.43
C ARG A 25 0.00 25.24 9.22
N LYS A 26 -0.51 25.32 7.99
CA LYS A 26 -1.75 26.07 7.69
C LYS A 26 -2.95 25.48 8.42
N LEU A 27 -3.12 24.15 8.38
CA LEU A 27 -4.20 23.46 9.08
C LEU A 27 -4.07 23.60 10.61
N TYR A 28 -2.85 23.49 11.13
CA TYR A 28 -2.57 23.73 12.54
C TYR A 28 -2.93 25.15 12.99
N ALA A 29 -2.74 26.17 12.13
CA ALA A 29 -3.12 27.55 12.42
C ALA A 29 -4.65 27.74 12.45
N THR A 30 -5.41 26.97 11.65
CA THR A 30 -6.88 27.05 11.63
C THR A 30 -7.57 26.45 12.86
N GLN A 31 -6.89 25.58 13.63
CA GLN A 31 -7.43 24.98 14.85
C GLN A 31 -7.33 25.87 16.11
N GLY A 32 -7.19 27.20 15.94
CA GLY A 32 -7.33 28.16 17.04
C GLY A 32 -6.08 28.38 17.89
N VAL A 33 -4.88 28.08 17.39
CA VAL A 33 -3.63 28.48 18.05
C VAL A 33 -3.27 29.90 17.65
N THR A 34 -3.94 30.86 18.28
CA THR A 34 -3.86 32.30 18.02
C THR A 34 -2.63 32.97 18.64
N GLU A 35 -1.45 32.35 18.57
CA GLU A 35 -0.21 33.03 19.00
C GLU A 35 0.87 33.02 17.92
N PRO A 36 1.42 34.20 17.55
CA PRO A 36 2.48 34.32 16.60
C PRO A 36 3.79 34.01 17.33
N SER A 37 4.17 32.75 17.47
CA SER A 37 5.48 32.46 18.02
C SER A 37 6.22 31.43 17.20
N MET A 38 7.39 31.85 16.73
CA MET A 38 8.45 31.03 16.14
C MET A 38 8.73 29.72 16.93
N ASN A 39 8.33 29.69 18.21
CA ASN A 39 8.40 28.54 19.12
C ASN A 39 7.39 27.43 18.79
N ILE A 40 6.18 27.76 18.31
CA ILE A 40 5.18 26.77 17.90
C ILE A 40 5.64 26.05 16.63
N ALA A 41 6.21 26.78 15.66
CA ALA A 41 6.78 26.18 14.46
C ALA A 41 7.95 25.23 14.81
N LYS A 42 8.86 25.66 15.70
CA LYS A 42 9.92 24.77 16.21
C LYS A 42 9.36 23.53 16.91
N GLY A 43 8.29 23.70 17.68
CA GLY A 43 7.55 22.60 18.33
C GLY A 43 6.94 21.63 17.32
N LEU A 44 6.30 22.15 16.26
CA LEU A 44 5.72 21.38 15.16
C LEU A 44 6.81 20.55 14.47
N TYR A 45 7.89 21.19 14.00
CA TYR A 45 8.98 20.51 13.30
C TYR A 45 9.66 19.45 14.18
N LYS A 46 9.90 19.74 15.46
CA LYS A 46 10.46 18.77 16.41
C LYS A 46 9.55 17.56 16.61
N ASN A 47 8.24 17.78 16.70
CA ASN A 47 7.27 16.69 16.87
C ASN A 47 7.13 15.87 15.59
N ILE A 48 7.12 16.50 14.40
CA ILE A 48 7.14 15.79 13.13
C ILE A 48 8.42 14.98 12.96
N TRP A 49 9.57 15.53 13.34
CA TRP A 49 10.83 14.79 13.37
C TRP A 49 10.79 13.60 14.33
N ASN A 50 10.21 13.77 15.53
CA ASN A 50 10.04 12.66 16.48
C ASN A 50 9.08 11.58 15.96
N LEU A 51 7.96 11.97 15.33
CA LEU A 51 7.01 11.06 14.72
C LEU A 51 7.69 10.26 13.60
N LYS A 52 8.47 10.93 12.74
CA LYS A 52 9.32 10.28 11.74
C LYS A 52 10.30 9.30 12.36
N LYS A 53 11.06 9.74 13.37
CA LYS A 53 12.05 8.90 14.07
C LYS A 53 11.41 7.66 14.72
N SER A 54 10.15 7.78 15.14
CA SER A 54 9.37 6.67 15.71
C SER A 54 8.70 5.76 14.68
N GLY A 55 8.92 5.98 13.38
CA GLY A 55 8.32 5.19 12.30
C GLY A 55 6.84 5.47 12.03
N MET A 56 6.29 6.54 12.61
CA MET A 56 4.88 6.95 12.44
C MET A 56 4.65 7.81 11.20
N LEU A 57 5.71 8.47 10.71
CA LEU A 57 5.71 9.23 9.46
C LEU A 57 6.91 8.81 8.62
N GLU A 58 6.73 8.77 7.32
CA GLU A 58 7.80 8.59 6.34
C GLU A 58 8.03 9.91 5.59
N LEU A 59 9.28 10.24 5.29
CA LEU A 59 9.62 11.45 4.54
C LEU A 59 9.97 11.07 3.10
N VAL A 60 9.13 11.49 2.17
CA VAL A 60 9.42 11.46 0.73
C VAL A 60 10.18 12.75 0.40
N LYS A 61 11.45 12.61 0.03
CA LYS A 61 12.30 13.74 -0.33
C LYS A 61 12.04 14.14 -1.78
N ALA A 62 11.77 15.42 -2.00
CA ALA A 62 11.68 16.00 -3.33
C ALA A 62 13.04 16.60 -3.76
N LYS A 63 13.16 16.97 -5.05
CA LYS A 63 14.32 17.73 -5.56
C LYS A 63 14.49 19.04 -4.82
N ASP A 64 13.37 19.70 -4.50
CA ASP A 64 13.34 20.89 -3.66
C ASP A 64 12.95 20.53 -2.21
N PRO A 65 13.74 20.92 -1.20
CA PRO A 65 13.47 20.55 0.20
C PRO A 65 12.18 21.15 0.76
N LYS A 66 11.60 22.15 0.09
CA LYS A 66 10.30 22.74 0.43
C LYS A 66 9.12 21.86 0.01
N GLU A 67 9.34 20.97 -0.95
CA GLU A 67 8.33 20.04 -1.50
C GLU A 67 8.40 18.66 -0.83
N ASN A 68 9.18 18.53 0.25
CA ASN A 68 9.24 17.30 1.02
C ASN A 68 7.86 16.95 1.60
N VAL A 69 7.40 15.74 1.30
CA VAL A 69 6.09 15.23 1.73
C VAL A 69 6.28 14.24 2.87
N TYR A 70 5.45 14.37 3.89
CA TYR A 70 5.34 13.42 4.99
C TYR A 70 4.13 12.52 4.74
N VAL A 71 4.35 11.22 4.77
CA VAL A 71 3.32 10.19 4.56
C VAL A 71 3.04 9.50 5.88
N VAL A 72 1.76 9.32 6.20
CA VAL A 72 1.33 8.59 7.39
C VAL A 72 1.57 7.11 7.19
N THR A 73 2.30 6.47 8.11
CA THR A 73 2.58 5.03 8.01
C THR A 73 1.44 4.18 8.57
N PRO A 74 1.33 2.90 8.18
CA PRO A 74 0.37 1.97 8.78
C PRO A 74 0.49 1.87 10.32
N LEU A 75 1.70 2.08 10.86
CA LEU A 75 1.95 2.13 12.30
C LEU A 75 1.15 3.25 12.98
N MET A 76 1.10 4.44 12.36
CA MET A 76 0.37 5.59 12.90
C MET A 76 -1.14 5.43 12.71
N GLN A 77 -1.56 4.89 11.56
CA GLN A 77 -2.98 4.59 11.29
C GLN A 77 -3.56 3.64 12.35
N LYS A 78 -2.88 2.51 12.60
CA LYS A 78 -3.28 1.51 13.58
C LYS A 78 -3.27 2.00 15.01
N LYS A 79 -2.29 2.85 15.37
CA LYS A 79 -2.06 3.25 16.76
C LYS A 79 -2.86 4.49 17.20
N TYR A 80 -3.18 5.39 16.28
CA TYR A 80 -3.75 6.70 16.64
C TYR A 80 -4.96 7.13 15.82
N LEU A 81 -5.05 6.71 14.55
CA LEU A 81 -6.07 7.26 13.66
C LEU A 81 -7.33 6.38 13.64
N GLN A 82 -7.23 5.07 13.89
CA GLN A 82 -8.35 4.11 13.75
C GLN A 82 -9.11 4.29 12.42
N MET A 83 -8.43 4.82 11.40
CA MET A 83 -9.01 4.98 10.07
C MET A 83 -9.11 3.59 9.43
N PRO A 84 -10.17 3.31 8.65
CA PRO A 84 -10.18 2.16 7.74
C PRO A 84 -8.91 2.21 6.87
N GLU A 85 -8.35 1.06 6.50
CA GLU A 85 -7.20 1.01 5.58
C GLU A 85 -7.60 1.51 4.19
N GLU A 86 -7.73 2.83 4.03
CA GLU A 86 -7.80 3.46 2.72
C GLU A 86 -6.38 3.76 2.26
N SER A 87 -5.96 2.91 1.33
CA SER A 87 -4.69 2.93 0.63
C SER A 87 -4.62 4.10 -0.35
N HIS A 88 -4.53 5.32 0.18
CA HIS A 88 -4.26 6.51 -0.63
C HIS A 88 -2.76 6.81 -0.60
N THR A 89 -2.03 6.18 -1.52
CA THR A 89 -0.67 6.58 -1.88
C THR A 89 -0.76 7.78 -2.83
N SER A 90 -0.61 8.99 -2.28
CA SER A 90 -0.44 10.19 -3.11
C SER A 90 0.92 10.14 -3.80
N SER A 91 0.83 10.05 -5.12
CA SER A 91 1.87 10.17 -6.12
C SER A 91 2.81 11.34 -5.84
N LEU A 92 4.11 11.14 -6.12
CA LEU A 92 5.07 12.07 -6.74
C LEU A 92 6.51 11.79 -6.29
N HIS A 93 6.97 10.55 -6.53
CA HIS A 93 8.34 10.16 -6.91
C HIS A 93 8.36 8.63 -7.03
N THR A 94 7.51 8.11 -7.92
CA THR A 94 7.01 6.73 -7.77
C THR A 94 7.22 5.89 -9.02
N GLU A 95 8.17 6.19 -9.90
CA GLU A 95 8.39 5.29 -11.04
C GLU A 95 9.04 3.96 -10.58
N PRO A 96 10.20 3.92 -9.90
CA PRO A 96 10.79 2.64 -9.50
C PRO A 96 10.04 1.98 -8.33
N ILE A 97 9.57 2.77 -7.36
CA ILE A 97 8.90 2.25 -6.17
C ILE A 97 7.46 1.80 -6.49
N ALA A 98 6.67 2.56 -7.28
CA ALA A 98 5.36 2.06 -7.69
C ALA A 98 5.50 0.92 -8.70
N PHE A 99 6.55 0.92 -9.52
CA PHE A 99 6.83 -0.22 -10.39
C PHE A 99 7.07 -1.49 -9.55
N LEU A 100 8.00 -1.47 -8.58
CA LEU A 100 8.25 -2.61 -7.70
C LEU A 100 7.02 -3.00 -6.86
N GLU A 101 6.27 -2.03 -6.33
CA GLU A 101 5.03 -2.30 -5.60
C GLU A 101 3.97 -2.92 -6.53
N SER A 102 3.86 -2.45 -7.77
CA SER A 102 2.96 -3.02 -8.77
C SER A 102 3.36 -4.44 -9.17
N LEU A 103 4.66 -4.73 -9.26
CA LEU A 103 5.17 -6.08 -9.51
C LEU A 103 4.85 -7.01 -8.33
N ASN A 104 5.06 -6.56 -7.09
CA ASN A 104 4.68 -7.32 -5.90
C ASN A 104 3.16 -7.60 -5.84
N LYS A 105 2.33 -6.59 -6.13
CA LYS A 105 0.87 -6.78 -6.22
C LYS A 105 0.49 -7.81 -7.28
N ARG A 106 1.11 -7.76 -8.47
CA ARG A 106 0.91 -8.75 -9.53
C ARG A 106 1.36 -10.15 -9.10
N LEU A 107 2.51 -10.27 -8.45
CA LEU A 107 3.04 -11.56 -7.99
C LEU A 107 2.11 -12.21 -6.97
N ASN A 108 1.63 -11.43 -5.99
CA ASN A 108 0.65 -11.90 -5.00
C ASN A 108 -0.67 -12.31 -5.66
N ALA A 109 -1.18 -11.50 -6.59
CA ALA A 109 -2.42 -11.81 -7.32
C ALA A 109 -2.30 -13.11 -8.13
N TYR A 110 -1.24 -13.26 -8.93
CA TYR A 110 -1.02 -14.47 -9.73
C TYR A 110 -0.79 -15.70 -8.85
N SER A 111 -0.11 -15.56 -7.72
CA SER A 111 0.09 -16.66 -6.76
C SER A 111 -1.24 -17.11 -6.16
N SER A 112 -2.08 -16.16 -5.72
CA SER A 112 -3.42 -16.45 -5.19
C SER A 112 -4.31 -17.12 -6.25
N GLU A 113 -4.34 -16.58 -7.47
CA GLU A 113 -5.17 -17.13 -8.55
C GLU A 113 -4.69 -18.52 -8.99
N LEU A 114 -3.38 -18.77 -8.96
CA LEU A 114 -2.82 -20.09 -9.24
C LEU A 114 -3.24 -21.11 -8.18
N ALA A 115 -3.28 -20.72 -6.90
CA ALA A 115 -3.75 -21.58 -5.83
C ALA A 115 -5.23 -21.93 -6.01
N THR A 116 -6.08 -20.95 -6.30
CA THR A 116 -7.51 -21.17 -6.60
C THR A 116 -7.69 -22.07 -7.82
N THR A 117 -6.98 -21.80 -8.92
CA THR A 117 -7.06 -22.62 -10.14
C THR A 117 -6.57 -24.04 -9.89
N SER A 118 -5.57 -24.24 -9.02
CA SER A 118 -5.12 -25.59 -8.65
C SER A 118 -6.18 -26.36 -7.87
N ALA A 119 -6.90 -25.70 -6.96
CA ALA A 119 -8.03 -26.30 -6.27
C ALA A 119 -9.17 -26.65 -7.24
N GLU A 120 -9.47 -25.78 -8.21
CA GLU A 120 -10.45 -26.10 -9.27
C GLU A 120 -10.04 -27.32 -10.09
N ILE A 121 -8.76 -27.45 -10.46
CA ILE A 121 -8.25 -28.62 -11.19
C ILE A 121 -8.43 -29.90 -10.38
N GLN A 122 -8.16 -29.85 -9.07
CA GLN A 122 -8.37 -30.99 -8.17
C GLN A 122 -9.85 -31.39 -8.11
N GLU A 123 -10.75 -30.43 -7.92
CA GLU A 123 -12.19 -30.66 -7.90
C GLU A 123 -12.68 -31.28 -9.22
N TYR A 124 -12.25 -30.73 -10.37
CA TYR A 124 -12.61 -31.29 -11.67
C TYR A 124 -12.10 -32.73 -11.85
N GLN A 125 -10.92 -33.05 -11.33
CA GLN A 125 -10.38 -34.40 -11.37
C GLN A 125 -11.21 -35.37 -10.52
N GLU A 126 -11.64 -34.94 -9.33
CA GLU A 126 -12.53 -35.73 -8.48
C GLU A 126 -13.90 -35.94 -9.12
N LEU A 127 -14.49 -34.90 -9.70
CA LEU A 127 -15.76 -34.97 -10.41
C LEU A 127 -15.70 -35.86 -11.66
N LEU A 128 -14.60 -35.84 -12.41
CA LEU A 128 -14.39 -36.74 -13.55
C LEU A 128 -14.36 -38.21 -13.13
N ASN A 129 -13.82 -38.50 -11.94
CA ASN A 129 -13.80 -39.85 -11.38
C ASN A 129 -15.19 -40.28 -10.86
N ALA A 130 -15.92 -39.36 -10.23
CA ALA A 130 -17.23 -39.63 -9.64
C ALA A 130 -18.36 -39.73 -10.69
N PHE A 131 -18.30 -38.93 -11.76
CA PHE A 131 -19.36 -38.80 -12.77
C PHE A 131 -18.79 -38.91 -14.20
N PRO A 132 -18.27 -40.08 -14.60
CA PRO A 132 -17.63 -40.27 -15.90
C PRO A 132 -18.56 -39.99 -17.09
N GLU A 133 -19.86 -40.17 -16.91
CA GLU A 133 -20.91 -39.88 -17.90
C GLU A 133 -21.05 -38.39 -18.26
N GLN A 134 -20.60 -37.47 -17.38
CA GLN A 134 -20.53 -36.03 -17.66
C GLN A 134 -19.16 -35.61 -18.24
N GLY A 135 -18.31 -36.60 -18.58
CA GLY A 135 -16.90 -36.43 -18.85
C GLY A 135 -16.54 -35.41 -19.94
N ALA A 136 -17.37 -35.22 -20.98
CA ALA A 136 -17.07 -34.28 -22.06
C ALA A 136 -17.03 -32.82 -21.58
N LYS A 137 -18.02 -32.39 -20.78
CA LYS A 137 -18.09 -31.02 -20.24
C LYS A 137 -17.03 -30.80 -19.15
N LEU A 138 -16.89 -31.78 -18.25
CA LEU A 138 -15.90 -31.73 -17.18
C LEU A 138 -14.46 -31.72 -17.73
N ASN A 139 -14.15 -32.52 -18.75
CA ASN A 139 -12.82 -32.48 -19.39
C ASN A 139 -12.53 -31.13 -20.01
N ARG A 140 -13.50 -30.50 -20.68
CA ARG A 140 -13.31 -29.17 -21.25
C ARG A 140 -12.94 -28.15 -20.18
N ASN A 141 -13.65 -28.15 -19.05
CA ASN A 141 -13.37 -27.25 -17.94
C ASN A 141 -12.03 -27.57 -17.25
N PHE A 142 -11.71 -28.85 -17.07
CA PHE A 142 -10.43 -29.32 -16.54
C PHE A 142 -9.26 -28.84 -17.39
N GLN A 143 -9.32 -29.01 -18.71
CA GLN A 143 -8.27 -28.55 -19.62
C GLN A 143 -8.15 -27.03 -19.62
N ALA A 144 -9.28 -26.30 -19.61
CA ALA A 144 -9.26 -24.84 -19.51
C ALA A 144 -8.65 -24.34 -18.19
N ALA A 145 -8.91 -25.02 -17.07
CA ALA A 145 -8.29 -24.71 -15.79
C ALA A 145 -6.77 -24.98 -15.80
N LYS A 146 -6.33 -26.10 -16.40
CA LYS A 146 -4.89 -26.40 -16.59
C LYS A 146 -4.18 -25.35 -17.45
N GLU A 147 -4.82 -24.93 -18.53
CA GLU A 147 -4.26 -23.90 -19.41
C GLU A 147 -4.14 -22.55 -18.68
N ARG A 148 -5.16 -22.14 -17.92
CA ARG A 148 -5.08 -20.96 -17.04
C ARG A 148 -3.93 -21.06 -16.04
N ALA A 149 -3.77 -22.20 -15.37
CA ALA A 149 -2.67 -22.42 -14.42
C ALA A 149 -1.29 -22.28 -15.10
N PHE A 150 -1.14 -22.81 -16.32
CA PHE A 150 0.10 -22.67 -17.09
C PHE A 150 0.38 -21.21 -17.45
N GLN A 151 -0.63 -20.47 -17.91
CA GLN A 151 -0.51 -19.04 -18.22
C GLN A 151 -0.15 -18.21 -16.99
N LEU A 152 -0.80 -18.46 -15.85
CA LEU A 152 -0.51 -17.79 -14.58
C LEU A 152 0.93 -18.04 -14.14
N ARG A 153 1.41 -19.28 -14.25
CA ARG A 153 2.81 -19.62 -13.96
C ARG A 153 3.78 -18.89 -14.88
N GLY A 154 3.48 -18.79 -16.18
CA GLY A 154 4.28 -18.02 -17.13
C GLY A 154 4.34 -16.52 -16.77
N ARG A 155 3.20 -15.94 -16.40
CA ARG A 155 3.13 -14.54 -15.94
C ARG A 155 3.91 -14.31 -14.65
N LEU A 156 3.83 -15.24 -13.70
CA LEU A 156 4.56 -15.20 -12.44
C LEU A 156 6.07 -15.23 -12.70
N LEU A 157 6.56 -16.16 -13.53
CA LEU A 157 7.97 -16.24 -13.91
C LEU A 157 8.47 -14.95 -14.59
N ALA A 158 7.65 -14.35 -15.45
CA ALA A 158 8.01 -13.08 -16.09
C ALA A 158 8.22 -11.96 -15.05
N VAL A 159 7.32 -11.84 -14.08
CA VAL A 159 7.43 -10.86 -12.98
C VAL A 159 8.64 -11.15 -12.10
N GLU A 160 8.87 -12.41 -11.71
CA GLU A 160 10.04 -12.80 -10.90
C GLU A 160 11.37 -12.49 -11.60
N ASN A 161 11.47 -12.74 -12.91
CA ASN A 161 12.67 -12.47 -13.67
C ASN A 161 12.95 -10.97 -13.75
N ILE A 162 11.92 -10.14 -13.96
CA ILE A 162 12.05 -8.68 -13.92
C ILE A 162 12.52 -8.24 -12.53
N MET A 163 11.90 -8.74 -11.45
CA MET A 163 12.30 -8.38 -10.08
C MET A 163 13.75 -8.77 -9.78
N LYS A 164 14.21 -9.96 -10.20
CA LYS A 164 15.62 -10.39 -10.04
C LYS A 164 16.59 -9.48 -10.79
N SER A 165 16.22 -9.03 -11.99
CA SER A 165 17.06 -8.13 -12.80
C SER A 165 17.21 -6.72 -12.22
N GLN A 166 16.34 -6.31 -11.29
CA GLN A 166 16.43 -5.01 -10.60
C GLN A 166 17.36 -5.03 -9.38
N HIS A 167 17.84 -6.20 -8.97
CA HIS A 167 18.72 -6.40 -7.80
C HIS A 167 20.20 -6.69 -8.17
N GLN A 168 20.55 -6.60 -9.45
CA GLN A 168 21.94 -6.68 -9.97
C GLN A 168 22.46 -5.29 -10.34
#